data_AF-A0A1G5MNL4-F1
#
_entry.id   AF-A0A1G5MNL4-F1
#
_cell.length_a   1.000
_cell.length_b   1.000
_cell.length_c   1.000
_cell.angle_alpha   90.00
_cell.angle_beta   90.00
_cell.angle_gamma   90.00
#
_symmetry.space_group_name_H-M   'P 1'
#
loop_
_entity.id
_entity.type
_entity.pdbx_description
1 polymer ?
#
loop_
_entity_poly.entity_id
_entity_poly.type
_entity_poly.pdbx_seq_one_letter_code
_entity_poly.pdbx_strand_id
1 'polypeptide(L)'
;MPTHNLRLGQVRRRGAHLACAMLAVAGLSGTAQAQSAEATVEFLLAGVRPGGETKRVVDEDDAVRTVTPTTKEGVWRFEYSRSFGDKTYTMSLDYELKQVTACRYDLKIRGNDTVVTMKYDFSGAHDLEIRHDQNPTPPGMISIDVVGADVERCEPQKGHACEHFDGNRFGYVAASEDEIRQAFAHFQENYCPKSPF
;
A
#
# COMPACT_ATOMS: atom_id res chain seq x y z
N MET A 1 -62.03 23.74 56.34
CA MET A 1 -62.33 25.17 56.05
C MET A 1 -61.12 26.00 56.46
N PRO A 2 -60.83 27.14 55.83
CA PRO A 2 -60.75 27.35 54.37
C PRO A 2 -59.50 28.18 53.95
N THR A 3 -59.33 28.40 52.63
CA THR A 3 -58.68 29.60 52.01
C THR A 3 -57.22 29.96 52.35
N HIS A 4 -56.27 29.94 51.40
CA HIS A 4 -56.04 30.97 50.34
C HIS A 4 -55.42 32.29 50.90
N ASN A 5 -54.48 32.99 50.25
CA ASN A 5 -54.38 33.28 48.81
C ASN A 5 -53.01 33.93 48.41
N LEU A 6 -52.51 33.66 47.18
CA LEU A 6 -51.81 34.60 46.25
C LEU A 6 -50.41 35.19 46.69
N ARG A 7 -49.48 35.71 45.86
CA ARG A 7 -49.24 35.92 44.39
C ARG A 7 -47.73 36.34 44.22
N LEU A 8 -47.04 36.42 43.07
CA LEU A 8 -47.22 36.06 41.64
C LEU A 8 -45.82 36.06 40.96
N GLY A 9 -45.56 35.21 39.96
CA GLY A 9 -44.71 35.56 38.79
C GLY A 9 -43.26 35.03 38.81
N GLN A 10 -42.93 33.93 38.15
CA GLN A 10 -42.71 33.76 36.69
C GLN A 10 -41.53 34.54 36.07
N VAL A 11 -40.42 33.83 35.78
CA VAL A 11 -39.80 33.82 34.43
C VAL A 11 -39.33 32.39 34.09
N ARG A 12 -39.83 31.91 32.94
CA ARG A 12 -39.44 30.71 32.15
C ARG A 12 -37.92 30.64 31.89
N ARG A 13 -37.26 29.51 31.61
CA ARG A 13 -37.51 28.41 30.62
C ARG A 13 -36.81 27.13 31.12
N ARG A 14 -37.44 25.95 31.11
CA ARG A 14 -37.43 24.93 30.02
C ARG A 14 -36.03 24.63 29.43
N GLY A 15 -35.58 23.38 29.58
CA GLY A 15 -34.39 22.85 28.90
C GLY A 15 -33.81 21.60 29.57
N ALA A 16 -34.55 20.49 29.58
CA ALA A 16 -33.91 19.19 29.82
C ALA A 16 -33.16 18.75 28.55
N HIS A 17 -32.05 18.02 28.69
CA HIS A 17 -31.78 16.77 27.97
C HIS A 17 -30.52 16.10 28.52
N LEU A 18 -30.51 14.76 28.48
CA LEU A 18 -29.35 13.94 28.81
C LEU A 18 -28.19 14.30 27.87
N ALA A 19 -27.04 14.68 28.43
CA ALA A 19 -25.77 14.55 27.75
C ALA A 19 -25.21 13.16 28.06
N CYS A 20 -25.56 12.16 27.24
CA CYS A 20 -24.75 10.95 27.18
C CYS A 20 -23.32 11.37 26.86
N ALA A 21 -22.36 10.94 27.67
CA ALA A 21 -20.96 10.95 27.28
C ALA A 21 -20.80 9.96 26.12
N MET A 22 -20.98 10.44 24.89
CA MET A 22 -20.44 9.71 23.75
C MET A 22 -18.93 9.67 23.96
N LEU A 23 -18.38 8.47 24.17
CA LEU A 23 -17.04 8.23 23.70
C LEU A 23 -17.06 8.56 22.22
N ALA A 24 -16.40 9.64 21.84
CA ALA A 24 -15.92 9.79 20.49
C ALA A 24 -14.93 8.64 20.28
N VAL A 25 -15.43 7.53 19.71
CA VAL A 25 -14.57 6.59 19.01
C VAL A 25 -13.91 7.43 17.93
N ALA A 26 -12.67 7.82 18.15
CA ALA A 26 -11.85 8.44 17.14
C ALA A 26 -11.66 7.37 16.06
N GLY A 27 -12.53 7.42 15.05
CA GLY A 27 -12.43 6.55 13.90
C GLY A 27 -11.07 6.79 13.27
N LEU A 28 -10.25 5.74 13.22
CA LEU A 28 -9.06 5.68 12.39
C LEU A 28 -9.49 5.56 10.92
N SER A 29 -10.24 6.55 10.43
CA SER A 29 -10.39 6.83 9.01
C SER A 29 -9.06 7.39 8.52
N GLY A 30 -8.13 6.47 8.21
CA GLY A 30 -6.73 6.74 7.87
C GLY A 30 -6.53 7.36 6.49
N THR A 31 -7.33 8.37 6.13
CA THR A 31 -7.15 9.20 4.94
C THR A 31 -6.37 10.47 5.29
N ALA A 32 -5.51 10.92 4.37
CA ALA A 32 -4.81 12.20 4.40
C ALA A 32 -3.77 12.46 5.51
N GLN A 33 -2.71 11.64 5.56
CA GLN A 33 -1.42 12.26 5.23
C GLN A 33 -1.31 12.23 3.71
N ALA A 34 -0.94 13.36 3.10
CA ALA A 34 -0.77 13.45 1.64
C ALA A 34 0.36 12.50 1.23
N GLN A 35 0.00 11.36 0.64
CA GLN A 35 0.97 10.42 0.10
C GLN A 35 1.54 11.06 -1.17
N SER A 36 2.86 11.07 -1.34
CA SER A 36 3.43 11.36 -2.66
C SER A 36 3.02 10.25 -3.64
N ALA A 37 3.09 10.54 -4.94
CA ALA A 37 2.81 9.54 -5.96
C ALA A 37 3.76 8.33 -5.81
N GLU A 38 5.02 8.60 -5.47
CA GLU A 38 6.03 7.60 -5.12
C GLU A 38 5.64 6.78 -3.88
N ALA A 39 5.15 7.40 -2.81
CA ALA A 39 4.70 6.67 -1.62
C ALA A 39 3.48 5.77 -1.89
N THR A 40 2.55 6.20 -2.75
CA THR A 40 1.42 5.36 -3.15
C THR A 40 1.87 4.21 -4.08
N VAL A 41 2.77 4.46 -5.03
CA VAL A 41 3.32 3.40 -5.90
C VAL A 41 4.19 2.43 -5.09
N GLU A 42 5.02 2.89 -4.17
CA GLU A 42 5.77 2.05 -3.21
C GLU A 42 4.82 1.14 -2.41
N PHE A 43 3.67 1.65 -1.97
CA PHE A 43 2.67 0.86 -1.28
C PHE A 43 2.03 -0.21 -2.20
N LEU A 44 1.71 0.12 -3.45
CA LEU A 44 1.23 -0.84 -4.45
C LEU A 44 2.28 -1.92 -4.78
N LEU A 45 3.56 -1.57 -4.76
CA LEU A 45 4.69 -2.46 -5.05
C LEU A 45 5.05 -3.41 -3.91
N ALA A 46 5.00 -2.92 -2.66
CA ALA A 46 5.65 -3.57 -1.52
C ALA A 46 4.76 -3.71 -0.27
N GLY A 47 3.59 -3.06 -0.25
CA GLY A 47 2.65 -3.09 0.88
C GLY A 47 3.10 -2.30 2.10
N VAL A 48 4.22 -1.58 2.01
CA VAL A 48 4.77 -0.70 3.05
C VAL A 48 4.72 0.76 2.59
N ARG A 49 4.87 1.71 3.52
CA ARG A 49 4.98 3.14 3.22
C ARG A 49 6.29 3.68 3.79
N PRO A 50 6.87 4.76 3.21
CA PRO A 50 8.02 5.45 3.79
C PRO A 50 7.81 5.77 5.27
N GLY A 51 8.79 5.44 6.11
CA GLY A 51 8.72 5.60 7.57
C GLY A 51 7.68 4.74 8.30
N GLY A 52 7.00 3.83 7.60
CA GLY A 52 6.00 2.92 8.17
C GLY A 52 6.61 1.73 8.92
N GLU A 53 5.73 0.80 9.33
CA GLU A 53 6.16 -0.41 10.02
C GLU A 53 6.84 -1.41 9.07
N THR A 54 7.85 -2.13 9.58
CA THR A 54 8.46 -3.27 8.88
C THR A 54 7.45 -4.41 8.82
N LYS A 55 7.10 -4.86 7.62
CA LYS A 55 6.20 -5.99 7.42
C LYS A 55 6.98 -7.28 7.28
N ARG A 56 6.59 -8.31 8.04
CA ARG A 56 7.21 -9.64 8.03
C ARG A 56 6.15 -10.70 7.77
N VAL A 57 6.39 -11.53 6.75
CA VAL A 57 5.57 -12.67 6.36
C VAL A 57 6.40 -13.95 6.51
N VAL A 58 5.73 -15.04 6.86
CA VAL A 58 6.30 -16.39 6.88
C VAL A 58 5.49 -17.24 5.89
N ASP A 59 6.16 -17.74 4.87
CA ASP A 59 5.62 -18.65 3.86
C ASP A 59 5.37 -20.04 4.48
N GLU A 60 4.57 -20.89 3.82
CA GLU A 60 4.25 -22.24 4.30
C GLU A 60 5.47 -23.18 4.40
N ASP A 61 6.59 -22.82 3.77
CA ASP A 61 7.86 -23.55 3.76
C ASP A 61 8.93 -22.96 4.70
N ASP A 62 8.47 -22.24 5.74
CA ASP A 62 9.28 -21.49 6.73
C ASP A 62 10.19 -20.41 6.13
N ALA A 63 10.04 -20.05 4.85
CA ALA A 63 10.72 -18.89 4.29
C ALA A 63 10.15 -17.60 4.87
N VAL A 64 11.03 -16.66 5.22
CA VAL A 64 10.69 -15.39 5.85
C VAL A 64 10.95 -14.27 4.84
N ARG A 65 9.90 -13.49 4.56
CA ARG A 65 9.96 -12.26 3.77
C ARG A 65 9.84 -11.08 4.71
N THR A 66 10.79 -10.16 4.68
CA THR A 66 10.78 -8.93 5.47
C THR A 66 10.89 -7.74 4.54
N VAL A 67 9.95 -6.81 4.64
CA VAL A 67 9.94 -5.55 3.90
C VAL A 67 10.13 -4.42 4.89
N THR A 68 11.29 -3.76 4.81
CA THR A 68 11.68 -2.66 5.69
C THR A 68 11.62 -1.36 4.89
N PRO A 69 10.59 -0.50 5.08
CA PRO A 69 10.60 0.83 4.48
C PRO A 69 11.73 1.67 5.08
N THR A 70 12.30 2.58 4.31
CA THR A 70 13.24 3.57 4.86
C THR A 70 12.52 4.89 5.18
N THR A 71 13.22 5.83 5.78
CA THR A 71 12.72 7.20 5.99
C THR A 71 12.79 8.07 4.73
N LYS A 72 13.35 7.57 3.63
CA LYS A 72 13.38 8.24 2.33
C LYS A 72 12.29 7.65 1.44
N GLU A 73 11.42 8.51 0.90
CA GLU A 73 10.37 8.09 -0.04
C GLU A 73 10.95 7.43 -1.29
N GLY A 74 10.27 6.39 -1.78
CA GLY A 74 10.72 5.61 -2.92
C GLY A 74 11.94 4.75 -2.61
N VAL A 75 12.31 4.54 -1.35
CA VAL A 75 13.42 3.65 -0.98
C VAL A 75 13.01 2.70 0.14
N TRP A 76 13.08 1.41 -0.14
CA TRP A 76 12.83 0.33 0.79
C TRP A 76 13.82 -0.83 0.59
N ARG A 77 13.92 -1.69 1.59
CA ARG A 77 14.71 -2.92 1.53
C ARG A 77 13.78 -4.13 1.62
N PHE A 78 14.02 -5.10 0.75
CA PHE A 78 13.40 -6.42 0.79
C PHE A 78 14.44 -7.45 1.19
N GLU A 79 14.14 -8.23 2.22
CA GLU A 79 14.97 -9.33 2.69
C GLU A 79 14.19 -10.63 2.62
N TYR A 80 14.76 -11.64 1.96
CA TYR A 80 14.23 -12.99 1.89
C TYR A 80 15.21 -13.94 2.55
N SER A 81 14.74 -14.71 3.51
CA SER A 81 15.51 -15.73 4.22
C SER A 81 14.80 -17.07 4.13
N ARG A 82 15.49 -18.13 3.71
CA ARG A 82 14.92 -19.49 3.70
C ARG A 82 15.90 -20.51 4.25
N SER A 83 15.39 -21.40 5.09
CA SER A 83 16.16 -22.50 5.68
C SER A 83 15.95 -23.80 4.92
N PHE A 84 17.02 -24.54 4.70
CA PHE A 84 17.04 -25.89 4.14
C PHE A 84 17.93 -26.76 5.04
N GLY A 85 17.29 -27.52 5.94
CA GLY A 85 18.01 -28.28 6.97
C GLY A 85 18.75 -27.35 7.94
N ASP A 86 20.07 -27.48 8.01
CA ASP A 86 20.96 -26.69 8.86
C ASP A 86 21.44 -25.36 8.24
N LYS A 87 21.07 -25.08 6.98
CA LYS A 87 21.53 -23.91 6.22
C LYS A 87 20.42 -22.89 5.99
N THR A 88 20.69 -21.64 6.31
CA THR A 88 19.83 -20.50 5.95
C THR A 88 20.46 -19.69 4.83
N TYR A 89 19.68 -19.40 3.79
CA TYR A 89 20.07 -18.58 2.66
C TYR A 89 19.32 -17.25 2.77
N THR A 90 20.07 -16.15 2.81
CA THR A 90 19.51 -14.79 2.87
C THR A 90 19.86 -14.02 1.61
N MET A 91 18.85 -13.41 0.99
CA MET A 91 18.97 -12.44 -0.09
C MET A 91 18.47 -11.10 0.42
N SER A 92 19.24 -10.03 0.23
CA SER A 92 18.85 -8.66 0.56
C SER A 92 18.88 -7.84 -0.74
N LEU A 93 17.84 -7.04 -0.96
CA LEU A 93 17.62 -6.24 -2.17
C LEU A 93 17.22 -4.82 -1.78
N ASP A 94 17.96 -3.83 -2.26
CA ASP A 94 17.62 -2.41 -2.14
C ASP A 94 16.80 -1.96 -3.34
N TYR A 95 15.65 -1.34 -3.07
CA TYR A 95 14.73 -0.82 -4.06
C TYR A 95 14.80 0.72 -4.07
N GLU A 96 14.90 1.31 -5.25
CA GLU A 96 14.87 2.77 -5.45
C GLU A 96 13.91 3.11 -6.59
N LEU A 97 12.73 3.60 -6.24
CA LEU A 97 11.71 4.13 -7.13
C LEU A 97 11.98 5.59 -7.48
N LYS A 98 11.72 5.96 -8.72
CA LYS A 98 11.84 7.32 -9.22
C LYS A 98 10.67 7.62 -10.16
N GLN A 99 9.92 8.69 -9.89
CA GLN A 99 8.95 9.21 -10.84
C GLN A 99 9.66 9.78 -12.09
N VAL A 100 9.16 9.40 -13.26
CA VAL A 100 9.60 9.88 -14.58
C VAL A 100 8.55 10.82 -15.17
N THR A 101 7.28 10.44 -15.08
CA THR A 101 6.11 11.30 -15.34
C THR A 101 5.00 10.96 -14.34
N ALA A 102 3.91 11.71 -14.34
CA ALA A 102 2.71 11.46 -13.53
C ALA A 102 2.28 9.97 -13.50
N CYS A 103 2.36 9.27 -14.65
CA CYS A 103 1.99 7.86 -14.79
C CYS A 103 3.18 6.91 -14.99
N ARG A 104 4.43 7.39 -15.00
CA ARG A 104 5.61 6.56 -15.34
C ARG A 104 6.66 6.57 -14.24
N TYR A 105 7.13 5.39 -13.85
CA TYR A 105 8.05 5.21 -12.73
C TYR A 105 9.14 4.21 -13.08
N ASP A 106 10.41 4.57 -12.82
CA ASP A 106 11.53 3.66 -12.90
C ASP A 106 11.79 3.10 -11.49
N LEU A 107 11.83 1.78 -11.35
CA LEU A 107 12.23 1.09 -10.12
C LEU A 107 13.58 0.38 -10.35
N LYS A 108 14.60 0.83 -9.64
CA LYS A 108 15.91 0.19 -9.64
C LYS A 108 16.04 -0.76 -8.44
N ILE A 109 16.24 -2.03 -8.73
CA ILE A 109 16.44 -3.10 -7.75
C ILE A 109 17.92 -3.49 -7.74
N ARG A 110 18.54 -3.51 -6.56
CA ARG A 110 19.97 -3.79 -6.38
C ARG A 110 20.17 -4.91 -5.37
N GLY A 111 20.66 -6.06 -5.81
CA GLY A 111 21.25 -7.07 -4.94
C GLY A 111 22.78 -6.98 -4.92
N ASN A 112 23.43 -7.91 -4.23
CA ASN A 112 24.90 -7.94 -4.10
C ASN A 112 25.63 -7.90 -5.46
N ASP A 113 25.21 -8.72 -6.42
CA ASP A 113 25.86 -8.89 -7.73
C ASP A 113 24.94 -8.59 -8.93
N THR A 114 23.74 -8.05 -8.68
CA THR A 114 22.70 -7.88 -9.72
C THR A 114 22.03 -6.51 -9.61
N VAL A 115 21.92 -5.81 -10.74
CA VAL A 115 21.08 -4.61 -10.89
C VAL A 115 20.01 -4.87 -11.96
N VAL A 116 18.75 -4.74 -11.57
CA VAL A 116 17.58 -4.78 -12.45
C VAL A 116 16.92 -3.40 -12.43
N THR A 117 16.42 -2.94 -13.57
CA THR A 117 15.50 -1.79 -13.63
C THR A 117 14.17 -2.26 -14.19
N MET A 118 13.09 -2.10 -13.43
CA MET A 118 11.72 -2.19 -13.94
C MET A 118 11.26 -0.78 -14.34
N LYS A 119 10.59 -0.64 -15.46
CA LYS A 119 9.88 0.60 -15.82
C LYS A 119 8.39 0.30 -15.83
N TYR A 120 7.61 1.10 -15.12
CA TYR A 120 6.17 0.98 -15.02
C TYR A 120 5.52 2.14 -15.78
N ASP A 121 4.64 1.84 -16.73
CA ASP A 121 3.74 2.82 -17.35
C ASP A 121 2.29 2.50 -16.99
N PHE A 122 1.74 3.31 -16.10
CA PHE A 122 0.36 3.20 -15.66
C PHE A 122 -0.63 3.96 -16.55
N SER A 123 -0.21 4.58 -17.66
CA SER A 123 -1.11 5.45 -18.46
C SER A 123 -2.29 4.73 -19.14
N GLY A 124 -2.25 3.40 -19.23
CA GLY A 124 -3.37 2.55 -19.66
C GLY A 124 -4.08 1.79 -18.52
N ALA A 125 -3.69 2.00 -17.26
CA ALA A 125 -4.17 1.23 -16.11
C ALA A 125 -5.65 1.50 -15.80
N HIS A 126 -6.50 0.47 -15.88
CA HIS A 126 -7.96 0.63 -15.79
C HIS A 126 -8.67 -0.38 -14.88
N ASP A 127 -7.97 -1.38 -14.35
CA ASP A 127 -8.53 -2.25 -13.31
C ASP A 127 -7.42 -2.81 -12.40
N LEU A 128 -7.82 -3.34 -11.25
CA LEU A 128 -6.97 -4.08 -10.31
C LEU A 128 -7.56 -5.47 -10.05
N GLU A 129 -6.92 -6.47 -10.65
CA GLU A 129 -7.22 -7.89 -10.42
C GLU A 129 -6.45 -8.39 -9.19
N ILE A 130 -7.16 -9.03 -8.26
CA ILE A 130 -6.54 -9.84 -7.21
C ILE A 130 -6.56 -11.30 -7.66
N ARG A 131 -5.39 -11.93 -7.72
CA ARG A 131 -5.27 -13.34 -8.12
C ARG A 131 -5.15 -14.24 -6.89
N HIS A 132 -6.20 -15.01 -6.66
CA HIS A 132 -6.29 -15.99 -5.58
C HIS A 132 -5.95 -17.44 -6.04
N ASP A 133 -5.71 -17.63 -7.34
CA ASP A 133 -5.77 -18.93 -8.03
C ASP A 133 -4.41 -19.41 -8.60
N GLN A 134 -3.35 -18.60 -8.57
CA GLN A 134 -2.07 -18.91 -9.20
C GLN A 134 -0.89 -19.06 -8.22
N ASN A 135 -0.47 -20.32 -8.02
CA ASN A 135 0.51 -20.78 -7.02
C ASN A 135 0.06 -20.51 -5.57
N PRO A 136 0.64 -21.17 -4.55
CA PRO A 136 0.41 -20.80 -3.16
C PRO A 136 0.93 -19.37 -2.91
N THR A 137 0.01 -18.41 -2.92
CA THR A 137 0.24 -17.07 -2.39
C THR A 137 0.60 -17.20 -0.91
N PRO A 138 1.74 -16.68 -0.45
CA PRO A 138 2.14 -16.81 0.95
C PRO A 138 1.05 -16.28 1.91
N PRO A 139 0.77 -16.96 3.03
CA PRO A 139 -0.21 -16.50 4.01
C PRO A 139 0.06 -15.06 4.47
N GLY A 140 -0.92 -14.17 4.33
CA GLY A 140 -0.77 -12.74 4.66
C GLY A 140 -0.19 -11.88 3.54
N MET A 141 -0.03 -12.41 2.33
CA MET A 141 0.17 -11.65 1.10
C MET A 141 -1.02 -11.80 0.13
N ILE A 142 -1.10 -10.89 -0.83
CA ILE A 142 -1.99 -10.98 -2.00
C ILE A 142 -1.18 -10.85 -3.29
N SER A 143 -1.53 -11.64 -4.32
CA SER A 143 -1.00 -11.44 -5.67
C SER A 143 -1.90 -10.44 -6.39
N ILE A 144 -1.35 -9.35 -6.90
CA ILE A 144 -2.11 -8.32 -7.60
C ILE A 144 -1.61 -8.15 -9.04
N ASP A 145 -2.52 -7.78 -9.93
CA ASP A 145 -2.26 -7.38 -11.31
C ASP A 145 -2.98 -6.06 -11.58
N VAL A 146 -2.32 -5.11 -12.27
CA VAL A 146 -2.94 -3.85 -12.69
C VAL A 146 -3.17 -3.91 -14.19
N VAL A 147 -4.44 -4.05 -14.56
CA VAL A 147 -4.85 -4.32 -15.93
C VAL A 147 -4.63 -3.08 -16.79
N GLY A 148 -3.93 -3.25 -17.91
CA GLY A 148 -3.62 -2.19 -18.87
C GLY A 148 -2.41 -1.32 -18.53
N ALA A 149 -1.70 -1.59 -17.42
CA ALA A 149 -0.37 -1.05 -17.22
C ALA A 149 0.68 -1.87 -18.00
N ASP A 150 1.73 -1.21 -18.50
CA ASP A 150 2.87 -1.82 -19.20
C ASP A 150 4.09 -1.87 -18.28
N VAL A 151 4.86 -2.96 -18.36
CA VAL A 151 6.10 -3.17 -17.62
C VAL A 151 7.22 -3.66 -18.52
N GLU A 152 8.34 -2.94 -18.45
CA GLU A 152 9.59 -3.29 -19.11
C GLU A 152 10.65 -3.63 -18.04
N ARG A 153 11.29 -4.80 -18.15
CA ARG A 153 12.41 -5.23 -17.29
C ARG A 153 13.72 -5.16 -18.05
N CYS A 154 14.66 -4.38 -17.53
CA CYS A 154 16.01 -4.24 -18.04
C CYS A 154 17.04 -4.86 -17.09
N GLU A 155 17.87 -5.78 -17.60
CA GLU A 155 19.02 -6.34 -16.88
C GLU A 155 20.34 -5.94 -17.57
N PRO A 156 20.78 -4.67 -17.45
CA PRO A 156 21.86 -4.11 -18.28
C PRO A 156 23.21 -4.84 -18.13
N GLN A 157 23.45 -5.51 -17.01
CA GLN A 157 24.67 -6.27 -16.76
C GLN A 157 24.77 -7.57 -17.59
N LYS A 158 23.66 -8.09 -18.12
CA LYS A 158 23.65 -9.34 -18.92
C LYS A 158 23.72 -9.12 -20.43
N GLY A 159 23.71 -7.87 -20.90
CA GLY A 159 23.78 -7.54 -22.32
C GLY A 159 22.55 -7.94 -23.15
N HIS A 160 21.44 -8.29 -22.48
CA HIS A 160 20.17 -8.59 -23.14
C HIS A 160 19.37 -7.30 -23.39
N ALA A 161 18.50 -7.33 -24.41
CA ALA A 161 17.45 -6.33 -24.57
C ALA A 161 16.49 -6.40 -23.37
N CYS A 162 15.79 -5.29 -23.09
CA CYS A 162 14.77 -5.30 -22.05
C CYS A 162 13.55 -6.13 -22.50
N GLU A 163 12.92 -6.80 -21.54
CA GLU A 163 11.79 -7.70 -21.73
C GLU A 163 10.49 -6.97 -21.35
N HIS A 164 9.47 -6.97 -22.21
CA HIS A 164 8.12 -6.50 -21.87
C HIS A 164 7.29 -7.62 -21.26
N PHE A 165 6.42 -7.26 -20.31
CA PHE A 165 5.49 -8.16 -19.64
C PHE A 165 4.07 -7.61 -19.75
N ASP A 166 3.20 -8.33 -20.46
CA ASP A 166 1.76 -8.07 -20.44
C ASP A 166 1.18 -8.50 -19.09
N GLY A 167 0.57 -7.55 -18.37
CA GLY A 167 0.07 -7.74 -17.01
C GLY A 167 1.12 -7.40 -15.96
N ASN A 168 0.86 -6.36 -15.18
CA ASN A 168 1.71 -5.94 -14.08
C ASN A 168 1.54 -6.87 -12.89
N ARG A 169 2.10 -8.08 -12.99
CA ARG A 169 2.29 -8.97 -11.85
C ARG A 169 3.27 -8.34 -10.85
N PHE A 170 2.73 -7.47 -10.00
CA PHE A 170 3.46 -6.71 -8.96
C PHE A 170 4.04 -7.60 -7.86
N GLY A 171 3.94 -8.91 -8.01
CA GLY A 171 4.41 -9.91 -7.06
C GLY A 171 3.40 -10.12 -5.95
N TYR A 172 3.93 -10.48 -4.78
CA TYR A 172 3.15 -10.75 -3.59
C TYR A 172 3.28 -9.56 -2.64
N VAL A 173 2.17 -8.86 -2.39
CA VAL A 173 2.12 -7.63 -1.61
C VAL A 173 1.60 -7.94 -0.21
N ALA A 174 2.31 -7.48 0.82
CA ALA A 174 1.95 -7.71 2.22
C ALA A 174 0.87 -6.71 2.69
N ALA A 175 -0.29 -6.69 2.05
CA ALA A 175 -1.40 -5.78 2.38
C ALA A 175 -2.76 -6.50 2.18
N SER A 176 -3.82 -5.92 2.74
CA SER A 176 -5.19 -6.35 2.44
C SER A 176 -5.66 -5.84 1.07
N GLU A 177 -6.66 -6.51 0.49
CA GLU A 177 -7.27 -6.10 -0.77
C GLU A 177 -7.86 -4.68 -0.69
N ASP A 178 -8.56 -4.35 0.40
CA ASP A 178 -9.16 -3.03 0.62
C ASP A 178 -8.09 -1.92 0.64
N GLU A 179 -6.95 -2.14 1.30
CA GLU A 179 -5.84 -1.18 1.31
C GLU A 179 -5.28 -0.94 -0.09
N ILE A 180 -5.10 -1.99 -0.89
CA ILE A 180 -4.58 -1.88 -2.26
C ILE A 180 -5.58 -1.21 -3.19
N ARG A 181 -6.88 -1.57 -3.13
CA ARG A 181 -7.93 -0.93 -3.93
C ARG A 181 -8.04 0.55 -3.60
N GLN A 182 -7.96 0.94 -2.32
CA GLN A 182 -7.96 2.35 -1.91
C GLN A 182 -6.71 3.09 -2.39
N ALA A 183 -5.52 2.48 -2.29
CA ALA A 183 -4.28 3.08 -2.79
C ALA A 183 -4.29 3.27 -4.32
N PHE A 184 -4.81 2.30 -5.07
CA PHE A 184 -4.89 2.35 -6.53
C PHE A 184 -5.88 3.42 -7.01
N ALA A 185 -7.09 3.46 -6.43
CA ALA A 185 -8.07 4.50 -6.73
C ALA A 185 -7.53 5.91 -6.41
N HIS A 186 -6.86 6.07 -5.26
CA HIS A 186 -6.20 7.34 -4.90
C HIS A 186 -5.11 7.72 -5.91
N PHE A 187 -4.29 6.77 -6.35
CA PHE A 187 -3.26 6.97 -7.36
C PHE A 187 -3.82 7.45 -8.70
N GLN A 188 -4.88 6.81 -9.20
CA GLN A 188 -5.50 7.20 -10.48
C GLN A 188 -6.16 8.58 -10.39
N GLU A 189 -6.92 8.85 -9.33
CA GLU A 189 -7.59 10.15 -9.14
C GLU A 189 -6.58 11.32 -9.03
N ASN A 190 -5.48 11.13 -8.29
CA ASN A 190 -4.61 12.23 -7.87
C ASN A 190 -3.29 12.32 -8.65
N TYR A 191 -2.75 11.21 -9.15
CA TYR A 191 -1.40 11.14 -9.73
C TYR A 191 -1.37 10.63 -11.18
N CYS A 192 -2.31 9.77 -11.60
CA CYS A 192 -2.44 9.35 -13.00
C CYS A 192 -3.86 9.57 -13.58
N PRO A 193 -4.39 10.81 -13.59
CA PRO A 193 -5.77 11.11 -14.01
C PRO A 193 -6.03 11.00 -15.52
N LYS A 194 -5.04 10.54 -16.30
CA LYS A 194 -5.20 10.20 -17.73
C LYS A 194 -5.43 8.71 -17.95
N SER A 195 -5.30 7.91 -16.91
CA SER A 195 -5.64 6.49 -16.94
C SER A 195 -7.15 6.32 -17.10
N PRO A 196 -7.63 5.43 -17.99
CA PRO A 196 -9.06 5.27 -18.25
C PRO A 196 -9.73 4.37 -17.18
N PHE A 197 -9.87 4.88 -15.96
CA PHE A 197 -10.66 4.26 -14.87
C PHE A 197 -12.13 4.70 -14.92
#